data_AF-A0A0P1MSW3-F1
#
_entry.id   AF-A0A0P1MSW3-F1
#
_cell.length_a   1.000
_cell.length_b   1.000
_cell.length_c   1.000
_cell.angle_alpha   90.00
_cell.angle_beta   90.00
_cell.angle_gamma   90.00
#
_symmetry.space_group_name_H-M   'P 1'
#
loop_
_entity.id
_entity.type
_entity.pdbx_description
1 polymer ?
#
loop_
_entity_poly.entity_id
_entity_poly.type
_entity_poly.pdbx_seq_one_letter_code
_entity_poly.pdbx_strand_id
1 'polypeptide(L)'
;MEKEKLDFDTLRLAVKHKKFSPVYVFYGNEEFLIEESIKAVVENAIEEGLKEFNFNVVYGSEIDVQNLVSLLLLLPVMSQKRVVVMRNSEKFLNKISRTKKEKDAEIFINYLKKPNPETIFIIVLNEPDFEKEIYKKNF
;
A
#
# COMPACT_ATOMS: atom_id res chain seq x y z
N MET A 1 -0.05 -13.96 -6.18
CA MET A 1 0.66 -12.69 -6.40
C MET A 1 2.13 -13.01 -6.34
N GLU A 2 2.87 -12.77 -7.42
CA GLU A 2 4.31 -12.98 -7.45
C GLU A 2 4.96 -11.89 -6.61
N LYS A 3 5.80 -12.28 -5.65
CA LYS A 3 6.49 -11.35 -4.75
C LYS A 3 7.82 -10.98 -5.39
N GLU A 4 7.96 -9.75 -5.83
CA GLU A 4 9.19 -9.22 -6.39
C GLU A 4 9.85 -8.27 -5.38
N LYS A 5 11.12 -8.52 -5.06
CA LYS A 5 11.91 -7.61 -4.22
C LYS A 5 12.56 -6.57 -5.14
N LEU A 6 12.27 -5.31 -4.88
CA LEU A 6 12.80 -4.17 -5.62
C LEU A 6 13.64 -3.30 -4.68
N ASP A 7 14.82 -2.89 -5.12
CA ASP A 7 15.56 -1.81 -4.47
C ASP A 7 15.06 -0.44 -4.94
N PHE A 8 15.57 0.62 -4.31
CA PHE A 8 15.16 1.99 -4.58
C PHE A 8 15.42 2.41 -6.04
N ASP A 9 16.59 2.08 -6.59
CA ASP A 9 16.96 2.47 -7.94
C ASP A 9 16.08 1.79 -8.99
N THR A 10 15.78 0.50 -8.79
CA THR A 10 14.89 -0.27 -9.66
C THR A 10 13.46 0.26 -9.59
N LEU A 11 12.96 0.58 -8.39
CA LEU A 11 11.66 1.22 -8.21
C LEU A 11 11.60 2.54 -8.98
N ARG A 12 12.60 3.41 -8.78
CA ARG A 12 12.66 4.73 -9.41
C ARG A 12 12.67 4.65 -10.93
N LEU A 13 13.38 3.67 -11.49
CA LEU A 13 13.38 3.42 -12.93
C LEU A 13 12.01 2.96 -13.42
N ALA A 14 11.38 2.02 -12.71
CA ALA A 14 10.05 1.49 -13.09
C ALA A 14 8.97 2.59 -13.10
N VAL A 15 8.89 3.40 -12.03
CA VAL A 15 7.87 4.46 -11.93
C VAL A 15 8.08 5.56 -12.96
N LYS A 16 9.32 5.87 -13.32
CA LYS A 16 9.65 6.80 -14.41
C LYS A 16 9.10 6.33 -15.76
N HIS A 17 9.08 5.02 -15.98
CA HIS A 17 8.48 4.40 -17.16
C HIS A 17 6.96 4.12 -17.01
N LYS A 18 6.33 4.71 -16.00
CA LYS A 18 4.90 4.52 -15.66
C LYS A 18 4.51 3.05 -15.44
N LYS A 19 5.48 2.22 -15.02
CA LYS A 19 5.26 0.83 -14.64
C LYS A 19 5.04 0.77 -13.13
N PHE A 20 3.78 0.55 -12.75
CA PHE A 20 3.37 0.51 -11.34
C PHE A 20 2.79 -0.84 -10.99
N SER A 21 3.19 -1.35 -9.82
CA SER A 21 2.49 -2.43 -9.14
C SER A 21 1.28 -1.86 -8.40
N PRO A 22 0.14 -2.57 -8.35
CA PRO A 22 -1.04 -2.11 -7.64
C PRO A 22 -0.87 -2.16 -6.12
N VAL A 23 0.09 -2.93 -5.62
CA VAL A 23 0.43 -3.01 -4.19
C VAL A 23 1.94 -2.97 -4.02
N TYR A 24 2.42 -2.12 -3.11
CA TYR A 24 3.80 -2.05 -2.64
C TYR A 24 3.85 -2.25 -1.13
N VAL A 25 4.94 -2.86 -0.65
CA VAL A 25 5.25 -2.95 0.77
C VAL A 25 6.62 -2.35 0.98
N PHE A 26 6.67 -1.23 1.69
CA PHE A 26 7.92 -0.56 2.05
C PHE A 26 8.25 -0.84 3.50
N TYR A 27 9.47 -1.31 3.73
CA TYR A 27 9.99 -1.60 5.05
C TYR A 27 11.51 -1.48 5.05
N GLY A 28 12.08 -1.19 6.21
CA GLY A 28 13.52 -1.04 6.38
C GLY A 28 13.87 0.05 7.38
N ASN A 29 15.14 0.13 7.73
CA ASN A 29 15.63 1.06 8.75
C ASN A 29 15.89 2.48 8.21
N GLU A 30 15.83 2.67 6.89
CA GLU A 30 16.14 3.93 6.22
C GLU A 30 14.84 4.68 5.88
N GLU A 31 14.29 5.42 6.85
CA GLU A 31 13.06 6.20 6.69
C GLU A 31 13.15 7.18 5.51
N PHE A 32 14.31 7.81 5.30
CA PHE A 32 14.55 8.70 4.17
C PHE A 32 14.30 8.01 2.82
N LEU A 33 14.76 6.77 2.64
CA LEU A 33 14.55 6.03 1.39
C LEU A 33 13.08 5.62 1.20
N ILE A 34 12.37 5.32 2.29
CA ILE A 34 10.93 5.04 2.25
C ILE A 34 10.18 6.28 1.77
N GLU A 35 10.49 7.45 2.33
CA GLU A 35 9.87 8.71 1.92
C GLU A 35 10.16 9.07 0.46
N GLU A 36 11.42 8.96 0.03
CA GLU A 36 11.79 9.21 -1.36
C GLU A 36 11.12 8.21 -2.32
N SER A 37 10.92 6.96 -1.90
CA SER A 37 10.19 5.95 -2.67
C SER A 37 8.71 6.30 -2.84
N ILE A 38 8.04 6.69 -1.75
CA ILE A 38 6.64 7.13 -1.77
C ILE A 38 6.50 8.35 -2.67
N LYS A 39 7.37 9.34 -2.50
CA LYS A 39 7.39 10.56 -3.32
C LYS A 39 7.57 10.24 -4.80
N ALA A 40 8.54 9.38 -5.14
CA ALA A 40 8.77 8.96 -6.53
C ALA A 40 7.54 8.29 -7.14
N VAL A 41 6.83 7.44 -6.39
CA VAL A 41 5.57 6.83 -6.85
C VAL A 41 4.50 7.90 -7.08
N VAL A 42 4.26 8.76 -6.09
CA VAL A 42 3.19 9.78 -6.14
C VAL A 42 3.41 10.77 -7.29
N GLU A 43 4.61 11.33 -7.42
CA GLU A 43 4.94 12.30 -8.47
C GLU A 43 4.90 11.72 -9.88
N ASN A 44 5.13 10.41 -10.02
CA ASN A 44 5.01 9.75 -11.32
C ASN A 44 3.60 9.21 -11.59
N ALA A 45 2.78 8.97 -10.57
CA ALA A 45 1.43 8.44 -10.74
C ALA A 45 0.37 9.53 -10.92
N ILE A 46 0.54 10.69 -10.26
CA ILE A 46 -0.48 11.72 -10.15
C ILE A 46 0.13 13.09 -10.49
N GLU A 47 -0.54 13.84 -11.35
CA GLU A 47 -0.18 15.23 -11.65
C GLU A 47 -0.34 16.12 -10.40
N GLU A 48 0.54 17.11 -10.23
CA GLU A 48 0.59 17.95 -9.01
C GLU A 48 -0.78 18.51 -8.61
N GLY A 49 -1.51 19.10 -9.56
CA GLY A 49 -2.83 19.71 -9.31
C GLY A 49 -3.95 18.72 -8.99
N LEU A 50 -3.71 17.41 -9.12
CA LEU A 50 -4.70 16.35 -8.88
C LEU A 50 -4.41 15.55 -7.60
N LYS A 51 -3.29 15.82 -6.91
CA LYS A 51 -2.88 15.09 -5.70
C LYS A 51 -3.92 15.18 -4.59
N GLU A 52 -4.52 16.35 -4.37
CA GLU A 52 -5.54 16.55 -3.32
C GLU A 52 -6.72 15.57 -3.43
N PHE A 53 -7.07 15.14 -4.64
CA PHE A 53 -8.20 14.23 -4.90
C PHE A 53 -7.79 12.76 -5.00
N ASN A 54 -6.54 12.48 -5.38
CA ASN A 54 -6.09 11.15 -5.76
C ASN A 54 -5.02 10.57 -4.85
N PHE A 55 -4.52 11.35 -3.88
CA PHE A 55 -3.53 10.91 -2.91
C PHE A 55 -4.10 10.92 -1.50
N ASN A 56 -4.07 9.78 -0.82
CA ASN A 56 -4.53 9.64 0.55
C ASN A 56 -3.46 8.99 1.42
N VAL A 57 -3.24 9.55 2.62
CA VAL A 57 -2.44 8.94 3.67
C VAL A 57 -3.37 8.55 4.81
N VAL A 58 -3.30 7.29 5.23
CA VAL A 58 -4.07 6.73 6.34
C VAL A 58 -3.13 6.06 7.33
N TYR A 59 -3.54 5.98 8.59
CA TYR A 59 -2.75 5.32 9.64
C TYR A 59 -3.41 4.01 10.04
N GLY A 60 -2.63 2.93 10.09
CA GLY A 60 -3.12 1.60 10.47
C GLY A 60 -3.72 1.52 11.89
N SER A 61 -3.41 2.49 12.75
CA SER A 61 -4.04 2.62 14.08
C SER A 61 -5.44 3.23 14.04
N GLU A 62 -5.81 3.93 12.97
CA GLU A 62 -7.00 4.77 12.90
C GLU A 62 -8.04 4.25 11.91
N ILE A 63 -7.60 3.55 10.86
CA ILE A 63 -8.49 3.02 9.82
C ILE A 63 -8.89 1.56 10.12
N ASP A 64 -10.16 1.24 9.89
CA ASP A 64 -10.64 -0.15 9.87
C ASP A 64 -10.60 -0.75 8.46
N VAL A 65 -10.78 -2.07 8.36
CA VAL A 65 -10.65 -2.79 7.10
C VAL A 65 -11.68 -2.36 6.07
N GLN A 66 -12.93 -2.13 6.47
CA GLN A 66 -14.00 -1.80 5.52
C GLN A 66 -13.77 -0.41 4.92
N ASN A 67 -13.38 0.55 5.76
CA ASN A 67 -13.05 1.90 5.32
C ASN A 67 -11.80 1.91 4.42
N LEU A 68 -10.76 1.14 4.77
CA LEU A 68 -9.57 1.00 3.92
C LEU A 68 -9.93 0.41 2.55
N VAL A 69 -10.62 -0.73 2.51
CA VAL A 69 -10.95 -1.39 1.23
C VAL A 69 -11.89 -0.53 0.39
N SER A 70 -12.84 0.17 1.02
CA SER A 70 -13.72 1.12 0.32
C SER A 70 -12.90 2.23 -0.35
N LEU A 71 -11.95 2.83 0.38
CA LEU A 71 -11.04 3.85 -0.15
C LEU A 71 -10.20 3.32 -1.33
N LEU A 72 -9.69 2.10 -1.21
CA LEU A 72 -8.87 1.45 -2.22
C LEU A 72 -9.63 1.08 -3.51
N LEU A 73 -10.95 0.97 -3.43
CA LEU A 73 -11.84 0.70 -4.57
C LEU A 73 -12.35 1.96 -5.26
N LEU A 74 -12.17 3.15 -4.68
CA LEU A 74 -12.58 4.40 -5.31
C LEU A 74 -11.79 4.65 -6.60
N LEU A 75 -12.52 5.01 -7.66
CA LEU A 75 -11.90 5.39 -8.92
C LEU A 75 -11.08 6.68 -8.76
N PRO A 76 -9.99 6.85 -9.54
CA PRO A 76 -9.30 8.11 -9.64
C PRO A 76 -10.20 9.21 -10.21
N VAL A 77 -10.02 10.44 -9.75
CA VAL A 77 -10.75 11.62 -10.23
C VAL A 77 -9.86 12.38 -11.20
N MET A 78 -10.24 12.39 -12.48
CA MET A 78 -9.49 13.05 -13.57
C MET A 78 -8.01 12.66 -13.65
N SER A 79 -7.65 11.49 -13.10
CA SER A 79 -6.29 10.94 -13.06
C SER A 79 -6.32 9.52 -13.62
N GLN A 80 -5.18 8.99 -14.05
CA GLN A 80 -5.05 7.57 -14.38
C GLN A 80 -4.89 6.68 -13.15
N LYS A 81 -4.42 7.26 -12.04
CA LYS A 81 -4.08 6.53 -10.81
C LYS A 81 -4.54 7.27 -9.57
N ARG A 82 -4.91 6.48 -8.56
CA ARG A 82 -5.03 6.87 -7.15
C ARG A 82 -3.87 6.26 -6.40
N VAL A 83 -3.31 6.98 -5.44
CA VAL A 83 -2.27 6.47 -4.53
C VAL A 83 -2.80 6.53 -3.10
N VAL A 84 -2.80 5.39 -2.41
CA VAL A 84 -3.17 5.31 -0.99
C VAL A 84 -1.98 4.76 -0.21
N VAL A 85 -1.52 5.50 0.79
CA VAL A 85 -0.42 5.10 1.67
C VAL A 85 -0.98 4.78 3.05
N MET A 86 -0.78 3.55 3.53
CA MET A 86 -1.06 3.19 4.91
C MET A 86 0.25 3.19 5.72
N ARG A 87 0.35 4.09 6.70
CA ARG A 87 1.49 4.21 7.61
C ARG A 87 1.24 3.48 8.92
N ASN A 88 2.31 3.07 9.60
CA ASN A 88 2.25 2.34 10.87
C ASN A 88 1.30 1.13 10.80
N SER A 89 1.45 0.36 9.72
CA SER A 89 0.51 -0.67 9.28
C SER A 89 0.50 -1.91 10.19
N GLU A 90 1.49 -2.09 11.06
CA GLU A 90 1.67 -3.27 11.89
C GLU A 90 0.49 -3.45 12.85
N LYS A 91 -0.04 -2.37 13.41
CA LYS A 91 -1.22 -2.46 14.30
C LYS A 91 -2.44 -2.97 13.55
N PHE A 92 -2.66 -2.48 12.33
CA PHE A 92 -3.74 -2.95 11.45
C PHE A 92 -3.56 -4.43 11.12
N LEU A 93 -2.37 -4.83 10.64
CA LEU A 93 -2.05 -6.20 10.26
C LEU A 93 -2.11 -7.18 11.45
N ASN A 94 -1.58 -6.78 12.61
CA ASN A 94 -1.65 -7.60 13.82
C ASN A 94 -3.10 -7.77 14.31
N LYS A 95 -3.95 -6.74 14.18
CA LYS A 95 -5.38 -6.82 14.55
C LYS A 95 -6.10 -7.86 13.69
N ILE A 96 -5.95 -7.78 12.37
CA ILE A 96 -6.59 -8.73 11.45
C ILE A 96 -6.02 -10.15 11.57
N SER A 97 -4.75 -10.30 11.97
CA SER A 97 -4.13 -11.61 12.22
C SER A 97 -4.61 -12.31 13.49
N ARG A 98 -5.06 -11.55 14.51
CA ARG A 98 -5.42 -12.10 15.84
C ARG A 98 -6.90 -12.46 15.95
N THR A 99 -7.75 -11.86 15.13
CA THR A 99 -9.19 -12.11 15.17
C THR A 99 -9.52 -13.44 14.50
N LYS A 100 -9.87 -14.46 15.31
CA LYS A 100 -10.50 -15.72 14.85
C LYS A 100 -11.84 -15.54 14.09
N LYS A 101 -12.31 -14.31 13.89
CA LYS A 101 -13.52 -13.97 13.13
C LYS A 101 -13.09 -13.52 11.74
N GLU A 102 -13.29 -14.41 10.78
CA GLU A 102 -12.64 -14.45 9.47
C GLU A 102 -12.98 -13.29 8.53
N LYS A 103 -14.07 -12.55 8.75
CA LYS A 103 -14.62 -11.63 7.74
C LYS A 103 -13.70 -10.46 7.35
N ASP A 104 -13.13 -9.74 8.31
CA ASP A 104 -12.30 -8.57 8.01
C ASP A 104 -10.96 -9.00 7.37
N ALA A 105 -10.34 -10.05 7.88
CA ALA A 105 -9.13 -10.62 7.28
C ALA A 105 -9.40 -11.11 5.85
N GLU A 106 -10.53 -11.79 5.61
CA GLU A 106 -10.96 -12.23 4.28
C GLU A 106 -11.19 -11.07 3.33
N ILE A 107 -11.87 -10.00 3.75
CA ILE A 107 -12.11 -8.82 2.91
C ILE A 107 -10.78 -8.23 2.44
N PHE A 108 -9.83 -8.03 3.37
CA PHE A 108 -8.52 -7.48 3.03
C PHE A 108 -7.71 -8.42 2.12
N ILE A 109 -7.65 -9.71 2.44
CA ILE A 109 -6.92 -10.71 1.64
C ILE A 109 -7.53 -10.84 0.24
N ASN A 110 -8.86 -10.81 0.12
CA ASN A 110 -9.55 -10.88 -1.16
C ASN A 110 -9.26 -9.64 -2.02
N TYR A 111 -9.17 -8.45 -1.40
CA TYR A 111 -8.68 -7.27 -2.10
C TYR A 111 -7.24 -7.48 -2.60
N LEU A 112 -6.32 -7.95 -1.76
CA LEU A 112 -4.92 -8.17 -2.17
C LEU A 112 -4.77 -9.22 -3.29
N LYS A 113 -5.67 -10.19 -3.38
CA LYS A 113 -5.70 -11.17 -4.49
C LYS A 113 -6.14 -10.55 -5.81
N LYS A 114 -6.99 -9.53 -5.78
CA LYS A 114 -7.52 -8.85 -6.95
C LYS A 114 -7.61 -7.33 -6.68
N PRO A 115 -6.46 -6.65 -6.58
CA PRO A 115 -6.45 -5.23 -6.26
C PRO A 115 -7.03 -4.43 -7.42
N ASN A 116 -7.52 -3.21 -7.13
CA ASN A 116 -7.93 -2.30 -8.18
C ASN A 116 -6.68 -1.89 -8.99
N PRO A 117 -6.61 -2.17 -10.31
CA PRO A 117 -5.44 -1.82 -11.12
C PRO A 117 -5.20 -0.31 -11.24
N GLU A 118 -6.21 0.52 -10.96
CA GLU A 118 -6.11 1.98 -10.97
C GLU A 118 -5.67 2.57 -9.62
N THR A 119 -5.59 1.75 -8.58
CA THR A 119 -5.10 2.15 -7.26
C THR A 119 -3.71 1.57 -7.03
N ILE A 120 -2.78 2.43 -6.62
CA ILE A 120 -1.49 2.05 -6.09
C ILE A 120 -1.59 2.11 -4.56
N PHE A 121 -1.61 0.94 -3.94
CA PHE A 121 -1.67 0.82 -2.48
C PHE A 121 -0.27 0.60 -1.92
N ILE A 122 0.20 1.50 -1.05
CA ILE A 122 1.52 1.41 -0.41
C ILE A 122 1.33 1.11 1.07
N ILE A 123 1.86 -0.02 1.52
CA ILE A 123 1.87 -0.44 2.92
C ILE A 123 3.25 -0.12 3.49
N VAL A 124 3.31 0.79 4.45
CA VAL A 124 4.57 1.14 5.14
C VAL A 124 4.61 0.40 6.48
N LEU A 125 5.70 -0.34 6.68
CA LEU A 125 6.04 -1.09 7.89
C LEU A 125 7.39 -0.58 8.41
N ASN A 126 7.42 -0.11 9.64
CA ASN A 126 8.63 0.35 10.32
C ASN A 126 9.35 -0.83 10.99
N GLU A 127 8.60 -1.65 11.75
CA GLU A 127 9.14 -2.77 12.53
C GLU A 127 8.29 -4.05 12.31
N PRO A 128 8.28 -4.59 11.08
CA PRO A 128 7.52 -5.79 10.78
C PRO A 128 8.09 -7.01 11.51
N ASP A 129 7.20 -7.74 12.18
CA ASP A 129 7.50 -9.03 12.78
C ASP A 129 7.25 -10.14 11.75
N PHE A 130 8.25 -10.37 10.89
CA PHE A 130 8.17 -11.35 9.80
C PHE A 130 7.95 -12.80 10.29
N GLU A 131 8.08 -13.08 11.58
CA GLU A 131 7.80 -14.40 12.12
C GLU A 131 6.29 -14.70 12.17
N LYS A 132 5.43 -13.68 12.21
CA LYS A 132 3.98 -13.86 12.24
C LYS A 132 3.44 -14.32 10.88
N GLU A 133 2.45 -15.22 10.94
CA GLU A 133 1.85 -15.84 9.75
C GLU A 133 1.33 -14.83 8.72
N ILE A 134 0.78 -13.70 9.18
CA ILE A 134 0.22 -12.71 8.26
C ILE A 134 1.28 -12.11 7.33
N TYR A 135 2.50 -11.89 7.82
CA TYR A 135 3.60 -11.43 6.99
C TYR A 135 4.06 -12.56 6.08
N LYS A 136 4.41 -13.73 6.62
CA LYS A 136 4.86 -14.89 5.83
C LYS A 136 3.93 -15.23 4.66
N LYS A 137 2.61 -15.23 4.91
CA LYS A 137 1.60 -15.63 3.91
C LYS A 137 1.32 -14.55 2.87
N ASN A 138 1.41 -13.26 3.22
CA ASN A 138 0.90 -12.18 2.37
C ASN A 138 1.97 -11.19 1.86
N PHE A 139 3.15 -11.13 2.49
CA PHE A 139 4.25 -10.21 2.19
C PHE A 139 5.57 -10.95 2.06
#